data_AF-A0A728SH07-F1
#
_entry.id   AF-A0A728SH07-F1
#
_cell.length_a   1.000
_cell.length_b   1.000
_cell.length_c   1.000
_cell.angle_alpha   90.00
_cell.angle_beta   90.00
_cell.angle_gamma   90.00
#
_symmetry.space_group_name_H-M   'P 1'
#
loop_
_entity.id
_entity.type
_entity.pdbx_description
1 polymer ?
#
loop_
_entity_poly.entity_id
_entity_poly.type
_entity_poly.pdbx_seq_one_letter_code
_entity_poly.pdbx_strand_id
1 'polypeptide(L)' 'GVSVSTVKNYISLPREDYLKEAEEKRCLAFNLRSSGLKWKEVAEKMNTSEYSAIAYYRRYLALLEKQI' A
#
# COMPACT_ATOMS: atom_id res chain seq x y z
N GLY A 1 22.89 22.51 -17.00
CA GLY A 1 22.31 22.01 -15.73
C GLY A 1 21.12 21.13 -16.06
N VAL A 2 20.95 20.01 -15.38
CA VAL A 2 19.83 19.08 -15.60
C VAL A 2 18.55 19.69 -15.03
N SER A 3 17.42 19.57 -15.73
CA SER A 3 16.13 20.11 -15.27
C SER A 3 15.60 19.34 -14.06
N VAL A 4 14.79 20.03 -13.24
CA VAL A 4 14.14 19.43 -12.05
C VAL A 4 13.27 18.24 -12.42
N SER A 5 12.61 18.26 -13.59
CA SER A 5 11.82 17.14 -14.10
C SER A 5 12.68 15.91 -14.42
N THR A 6 13.86 16.12 -15.01
CA THR A 6 14.79 15.03 -15.32
C THR A 6 15.40 14.44 -14.06
N VAL A 7 15.74 15.27 -13.07
CA VAL A 7 16.15 14.77 -11.75
C VAL A 7 15.03 13.94 -11.11
N LYS A 8 13.77 14.43 -11.14
CA LYS A 8 12.60 13.68 -10.64
C LYS A 8 12.43 12.33 -11.35
N ASN A 9 12.65 12.26 -12.66
CA ASN A 9 12.60 11.01 -13.41
C ASN A 9 13.76 10.07 -13.06
N TYR A 10 14.98 10.59 -12.85
CA TYR A 10 16.13 9.77 -12.45
C TYR A 10 16.03 9.23 -11.03
N ILE A 11 15.37 9.96 -10.11
CA ILE A 11 15.08 9.49 -8.74
C ILE A 11 13.73 8.77 -8.63
N SER A 12 12.97 8.65 -9.72
CA SER A 12 11.67 7.98 -9.68
C SER A 12 11.89 6.51 -9.37
N LEU A 13 11.17 6.02 -8.36
CA LEU A 13 11.14 4.60 -8.03
C LEU A 13 10.72 3.82 -9.30
N PRO A 14 11.45 2.76 -9.70
CA PRO A 14 11.01 1.90 -10.78
C PRO A 14 9.57 1.47 -10.58
N ARG A 15 8.81 1.41 -11.67
CA ARG A 15 7.35 1.11 -11.60
C ARG A 15 7.07 -0.20 -10.88
N GLU A 16 7.94 -1.20 -11.08
CA GLU A 16 7.84 -2.51 -10.42
C GLU A 16 7.98 -2.40 -8.91
N ASP A 17 8.98 -1.67 -8.43
CA ASP A 17 9.20 -1.45 -6.99
C ASP A 17 8.03 -0.69 -6.35
N TYR A 18 7.50 0.33 -7.03
CA TYR A 18 6.30 1.03 -6.57
C TYR A 18 5.08 0.11 -6.44
N LEU A 19 4.87 -0.76 -7.44
CA LEU A 19 3.75 -1.71 -7.44
C LEU A 19 3.91 -2.76 -6.34
N LYS A 20 5.14 -3.25 -6.15
CA LYS A 20 5.48 -4.22 -5.10
C LYS A 20 5.25 -3.63 -3.71
N GLU A 21 5.74 -2.42 -3.43
CA GLU A 21 5.50 -1.75 -2.15
C GLU A 21 4.01 -1.53 -1.89
N ALA A 22 3.24 -1.17 -2.93
CA ALA A 22 1.80 -1.02 -2.83
C ALA A 22 1.08 -2.36 -2.57
N GLU A 23 1.57 -3.47 -3.12
CA GLU A 23 1.07 -4.81 -2.84
C GLU A 23 1.39 -5.25 -1.41
N GLU A 24 2.63 -5.04 -0.96
CA GLU A 24 3.07 -5.33 0.41
C GLU A 24 2.20 -4.59 1.44
N LYS A 25 1.90 -3.31 1.22
CA LYS A 25 1.00 -2.53 2.08
C LYS A 25 -0.42 -3.11 2.14
N ARG A 26 -0.95 -3.59 1.02
CA ARG A 26 -2.29 -4.23 0.96
C ARG A 26 -2.29 -5.56 1.68
N CYS A 27 -1.26 -6.37 1.48
CA CYS A 27 -1.09 -7.66 2.15
C CYS A 27 -0.95 -7.48 3.67
N LEU A 28 -0.15 -6.49 4.11
CA LEU A 28 0.01 -6.15 5.52
C LEU A 28 -1.34 -5.74 6.16
N ALA A 29 -2.12 -4.88 5.50
CA ALA A 29 -3.45 -4.49 5.98
C ALA A 29 -4.39 -5.70 6.14
N PHE A 30 -4.37 -6.62 5.17
CA PHE A 30 -5.14 -7.86 5.23
C PHE A 30 -4.70 -8.76 6.37
N ASN A 31 -3.40 -9.05 6.51
CA ASN A 31 -2.88 -9.91 7.57
C ASN A 31 -3.19 -9.36 8.96
N LEU A 32 -2.99 -8.05 9.16
CA LEU A 32 -3.31 -7.39 10.42
C LEU A 32 -4.82 -7.48 10.72
N ARG A 33 -5.68 -7.27 9.71
CA ARG A 33 -7.12 -7.41 9.90
C ARG A 33 -7.53 -8.86 10.22
N SER A 34 -6.98 -9.82 9.50
CA SER A 34 -7.23 -11.26 9.71
C SER A 34 -6.75 -11.75 11.07
N SER A 35 -5.74 -11.10 11.65
CA SER A 35 -5.28 -11.37 13.02
C SER A 35 -6.23 -10.86 14.13
N GLY A 36 -7.33 -10.18 13.76
CA GLY A 36 -8.37 -9.73 14.69
C GLY A 36 -8.18 -8.31 15.25
N LEU A 37 -7.18 -7.57 14.77
CA LEU A 37 -6.91 -6.19 15.21
C LEU A 37 -8.04 -5.23 14.78
N LYS A 38 -8.29 -4.22 15.62
CA LYS A 38 -9.20 -3.12 15.29
C LYS A 38 -8.54 -2.18 14.27
N TRP A 39 -9.34 -1.49 13.47
CA TRP A 39 -8.83 -0.59 12.42
C TRP A 39 -7.84 0.46 12.94
N LYS A 40 -8.06 0.98 14.15
CA LYS A 40 -7.15 1.88 14.83
C LYS A 40 -5.75 1.28 15.03
N GLU A 41 -5.68 0.04 15.51
CA GLU A 41 -4.42 -0.67 15.76
C GLU A 41 -3.74 -1.09 14.46
N VAL A 42 -4.51 -1.46 13.44
CA VAL A 42 -4.00 -1.74 12.09
C VAL A 42 -3.34 -0.49 11.51
N ALA A 43 -4.02 0.66 11.62
CA ALA A 43 -3.52 1.94 11.13
C ALA A 43 -2.24 2.38 11.86
N GLU A 44 -2.19 2.22 13.18
CA GLU A 44 -1.02 2.49 14.00
C GLU A 44 0.17 1.61 13.59
N LYS A 45 -0.03 0.29 13.44
CA LYS A 45 1.01 -0.63 12.98
C LYS A 45 1.51 -0.34 11.57
N MET A 46 0.64 0.17 10.70
CA MET A 46 1.02 0.56 9.34
C MET A 46 1.61 1.98 9.27
N ASN A 47 1.62 2.74 10.36
CA ASN A 47 1.91 4.19 10.38
C ASN A 47 1.06 4.98 9.37
N THR A 48 -0.24 4.65 9.24
CA THR A 48 -1.18 5.33 8.34
C THR A 48 -2.45 5.80 9.06
N SER A 49 -3.32 6.51 8.36
CA SER A 49 -4.68 6.79 8.86
C SER A 49 -5.58 5.54 8.83
N GLU A 50 -6.61 5.51 9.66
CA GLU A 50 -7.62 4.43 9.66
C GLU A 50 -8.29 4.27 8.30
N TYR A 51 -8.64 5.39 7.67
CA TYR A 51 -9.21 5.40 6.32
C TYR A 51 -8.26 4.80 5.28
N SER A 52 -6.96 5.09 5.39
CA SER A 52 -5.94 4.51 4.51
C SER A 52 -5.82 3.00 4.69
N ALA A 53 -5.78 2.52 5.94
CA ALA A 53 -5.73 1.08 6.25
C ALA A 53 -6.96 0.34 5.68
N ILE A 54 -8.15 0.90 5.85
CA ILE A 54 -9.39 0.36 5.27
C ILE A 54 -9.33 0.33 3.75
N ALA A 55 -8.81 1.39 3.12
CA ALA A 55 -8.68 1.45 1.66
C ALA A 55 -7.71 0.37 1.13
N TYR A 56 -6.58 0.15 1.80
CA TYR A 56 -5.64 -0.93 1.45
C TYR A 56 -6.30 -2.30 1.54
N TYR A 57 -7.04 -2.56 2.62
CA TYR A 57 -7.79 -3.80 2.80
C TYR A 57 -8.84 -4.03 1.71
N ARG A 58 -9.69 -3.04 1.44
CA ARG A 58 -10.72 -3.13 0.38
C ARG A 58 -10.10 -3.39 -0.99
N ARG A 59 -8.95 -2.76 -1.27
CA ARG A 59 -8.24 -2.95 -2.53
C ARG A 59 -7.65 -4.35 -2.63
N TYR A 60 -7.15 -4.92 -1.53
CA TYR A 60 -6.68 -6.30 -1.48
C TYR A 60 -7.79 -7.28 -1.86
N LEU A 61 -8.97 -7.16 -1.23
CA LEU A 61 -10.13 -8.02 -1.53
C LEU A 61 -10.56 -7.92 -3.00
N ALA A 62 -10.70 -6.71 -3.53
CA ALA A 62 -11.10 -6.51 -4.93
C ALA A 62 -10.10 -7.06 -5.95
N LEU A 63 -8.81 -7.20 -5.57
CA LEU A 63 -7.80 -7.85 -6.41
C LEU A 63 -7.88 -9.37 -6.30
N LEU A 64 -8.16 -9.90 -5.12
CA LEU A 64 -8.34 -11.32 -4.88
C LEU A 64 -9.58 -11.86 -5.60
N GLU A 65 -10.69 -11.11 -5.58
CA GLU A 65 -11.92 -11.45 -6.32
C GLU A 65 -11.70 -11.49 -7.84
N LYS A 66 -10.77 -10.70 -8.38
CA LYS A 66 -10.47 -10.67 -9.81
C LYS A 66 -9.58 -11.82 -10.29
N GLN A 67 -8.99 -12.58 -9.37
CA GLN A 67 -8.13 -13.72 -9.71
C GLN A 67 -8.89 -15.05 -9.77
N ILE A 68 -10.17 -15.06 -9.37
CA ILE A 68 -11.10 -16.19 -9.48
C ILE A 68 -11.90 -16.04 -10.77
#